data_AF-A0A2V8SW46-F1
#
_entry.id   AF-A0A2V8SW46-F1
#
_cell.length_a   1.000
_cell.length_b   1.000
_cell.length_c   1.000
_cell.angle_alpha   90.00
_cell.angle_beta   90.00
_cell.angle_gamma   90.00
#
_symmetry.space_group_name_H-M   'P 1'
#
loop_
_entity.id
_entity.type
_entity.pdbx_description
1 polymer ?
#
loop_
_entity_poly.entity_id
_entity_poly.type
_entity_poly.pdbx_seq_one_letter_code
_entity_poly.pdbx_strand_id
1 'polypeptide(L)'
;LDGELLDPFGGREDLERKLLRAVSPETFVEDSLRVLRAAQFAARFEFDIESRTVELCCAVDLTDLPAERIWGELEKILLAARQPSIGFRWLERLGATRQLFPELEALRGVPQEKDWHPE
;
A
#
# COMPACT_ATOMS: atom_id res chain seq x y z
N LEU A 1 19.29 24.19 -16.73
CA LEU A 1 18.02 23.44 -16.75
C LEU A 1 16.94 24.45 -17.07
N ASP A 2 16.34 24.28 -18.24
CA ASP A 2 15.29 25.05 -18.93
C ASP A 2 13.92 25.03 -18.23
N GLY A 3 13.75 24.24 -17.18
CA GLY A 3 12.53 24.22 -16.36
C GLY A 3 11.35 23.50 -17.00
N GLU A 4 11.57 22.80 -18.12
CA GLU A 4 10.55 22.00 -18.78
C GLU A 4 10.23 20.72 -17.98
N LEU A 5 8.95 20.50 -17.70
CA LEU A 5 8.47 19.30 -17.02
C LEU A 5 8.07 18.24 -18.07
N LEU A 6 8.83 17.16 -18.16
CA LEU A 6 8.49 15.99 -18.97
C LEU A 6 7.57 15.06 -18.18
N ASP A 7 6.31 14.97 -18.59
CA ASP A 7 5.29 14.14 -17.93
C ASP A 7 4.55 13.24 -18.93
N PRO A 8 5.20 12.14 -19.40
CA PRO A 8 4.60 11.24 -20.39
C PRO A 8 3.44 10.40 -19.86
N PHE A 9 3.22 10.36 -18.54
CA PHE A 9 2.22 9.48 -17.89
C PHE A 9 1.14 10.23 -17.11
N GLY A 10 1.15 11.57 -17.13
CA GLY A 10 0.16 12.39 -16.42
C GLY A 10 0.34 12.40 -14.91
N GLY A 11 1.57 12.20 -14.42
CA GLY A 11 1.89 12.21 -13.00
C GLY A 11 1.53 13.51 -12.29
N ARG A 12 1.53 14.66 -12.99
CA ARG A 12 1.08 15.93 -12.40
C ARG A 12 -0.40 15.89 -12.04
N GLU A 13 -1.24 15.35 -12.91
CA GLU A 13 -2.68 15.21 -12.67
C GLU A 13 -2.95 14.23 -11.52
N ASP A 14 -2.18 13.13 -11.45
CA ASP A 14 -2.30 12.16 -10.37
C ASP A 14 -1.85 12.75 -9.02
N LEU A 15 -0.80 13.59 -8.99
CA LEU A 15 -0.39 14.33 -7.79
C LEU A 15 -1.47 15.32 -7.34
N GLU A 16 -2.07 16.08 -8.27
CA GLU A 16 -3.19 16.99 -7.98
C GLU A 16 -4.40 16.24 -7.41
N ARG A 17 -4.67 15.04 -7.93
CA ARG A 17 -5.76 14.16 -7.48
C ARG A 17 -5.44 13.33 -6.25
N LYS A 18 -4.19 13.35 -5.77
CA LYS A 18 -3.70 12.47 -4.70
C LYS A 18 -3.97 10.98 -4.99
N LEU A 19 -3.63 10.55 -6.20
CA LEU A 19 -3.91 9.21 -6.70
C LEU A 19 -2.60 8.48 -7.04
N LEU A 20 -2.45 7.25 -6.58
CA LEU A 20 -1.38 6.35 -6.98
C LEU A 20 -1.85 5.47 -8.14
N ARG A 21 -1.15 5.55 -9.27
CA ARG A 21 -1.41 4.78 -10.48
C ARG A 21 -0.15 4.00 -10.89
N ALA A 22 -0.30 2.72 -11.20
CA ALA A 22 0.75 1.93 -11.82
C ALA A 22 0.99 2.39 -13.27
N VAL A 23 2.26 2.60 -13.63
CA VAL A 23 2.64 3.08 -14.97
C VAL A 23 2.38 2.03 -16.05
N SER A 24 2.78 0.78 -15.79
CA SER A 24 2.59 -0.35 -16.70
C SER A 24 2.24 -1.61 -15.91
N PRO A 25 1.14 -2.30 -16.24
CA PRO A 25 0.78 -3.59 -15.65
C PRO A 25 1.90 -4.64 -15.76
N GLU A 26 2.57 -4.68 -16.92
CA GLU A 26 3.56 -5.70 -17.26
C GLU A 26 4.81 -5.58 -16.38
N THR A 27 5.29 -4.35 -16.19
CA THR A 27 6.46 -4.10 -15.35
C THR A 27 6.12 -4.14 -13.87
N PHE A 28 4.85 -3.93 -13.49
CA PHE A 28 4.44 -3.89 -12.08
C PHE A 28 4.64 -5.23 -11.39
N VAL A 29 4.31 -6.32 -12.07
CA VAL A 29 4.39 -7.68 -11.53
C VAL A 29 5.83 -8.21 -11.41
N GLU A 30 6.82 -7.52 -11.97
CA GLU A 30 8.23 -7.92 -11.89
C GLU A 30 8.86 -7.73 -10.49
N ASP A 31 8.28 -6.87 -9.64
CA ASP A 31 8.73 -6.67 -8.26
C ASP A 31 7.52 -6.61 -7.33
N SER A 32 7.23 -7.73 -6.67
CA SER A 32 6.12 -7.89 -5.73
C SER A 32 6.15 -6.87 -4.58
N LEU A 33 7.33 -6.30 -4.25
CA LEU A 33 7.46 -5.24 -3.25
C LEU A 33 6.62 -4.00 -3.59
N ARG A 34 6.30 -3.77 -4.87
CA ARG A 34 5.49 -2.61 -5.29
C ARG A 34 4.11 -2.58 -4.65
N VAL A 35 3.55 -3.72 -4.26
CA VAL A 35 2.28 -3.79 -3.50
C VAL A 35 2.43 -3.15 -2.12
N LEU A 36 3.49 -3.51 -1.39
CA LEU A 36 3.79 -2.93 -0.07
C LEU A 36 4.13 -1.45 -0.17
N ARG A 37 4.88 -1.06 -1.22
CA ARG A 37 5.20 0.35 -1.49
C ARG A 37 3.95 1.17 -1.82
N ALA A 38 2.97 0.61 -2.53
CA ALA A 38 1.70 1.29 -2.80
C ALA A 38 0.97 1.61 -1.49
N ALA A 39 0.84 0.64 -0.57
CA ALA A 39 0.26 0.88 0.76
C ALA A 39 1.09 1.88 1.58
N GLN A 40 2.42 1.79 1.53
CA GLN A 40 3.34 2.71 2.19
C GLN A 40 3.17 4.15 1.69
N PHE A 41 3.12 4.37 0.39
CA PHE A 41 2.94 5.69 -0.21
C PHE A 41 1.54 6.24 0.05
N ALA A 42 0.50 5.39 -0.04
CA ALA A 42 -0.86 5.79 0.29
C ALA A 42 -0.94 6.27 1.75
N ALA A 43 -0.27 5.58 2.69
CA ALA A 43 -0.19 6.00 4.08
C ALA A 43 0.61 7.30 4.27
N ARG A 44 1.78 7.40 3.64
CA ARG A 44 2.71 8.51 3.84
C ARG A 44 2.21 9.81 3.24
N PHE A 45 1.59 9.75 2.07
CA PHE A 45 1.13 10.93 1.34
C PHE A 45 -0.37 11.17 1.48
N GLU A 46 -1.10 10.26 2.15
CA GLU A 46 -2.56 10.29 2.28
C GLU A 46 -3.23 10.31 0.90
N PHE A 47 -2.74 9.44 0.01
CA PHE A 47 -3.23 9.25 -1.36
C PHE A 47 -4.17 8.05 -1.43
N ASP A 48 -5.07 8.08 -2.41
CA ASP A 48 -5.87 6.92 -2.83
C ASP A 48 -5.09 6.09 -3.86
N ILE A 49 -5.53 4.86 -4.12
CA ILE A 49 -4.94 3.98 -5.15
C ILE A 49 -6.00 3.77 -6.23
N GLU A 50 -5.61 4.00 -7.49
CA GLU A 50 -6.51 3.81 -8.63
C GLU A 50 -7.05 2.37 -8.67
N SER A 51 -8.34 2.20 -8.96
CA SER A 51 -9.01 0.89 -8.98
C SER A 51 -8.29 -0.16 -9.81
N ARG A 52 -7.79 0.20 -11.01
CA ARG A 52 -7.02 -0.75 -11.84
C ARG A 52 -5.68 -1.13 -11.21
N THR A 53 -5.05 -0.21 -10.49
CA THR A 53 -3.84 -0.48 -9.72
C THR A 53 -4.12 -1.38 -8.51
N VAL A 54 -5.28 -1.22 -7.85
CA VAL A 54 -5.74 -2.14 -6.80
C VAL A 54 -5.92 -3.56 -7.36
N GLU A 55 -6.58 -3.70 -8.51
CA GLU A 55 -6.76 -5.00 -9.18
C GLU A 55 -5.41 -5.68 -9.49
N LEU A 56 -4.42 -4.91 -9.98
CA LEU A 56 -3.08 -5.42 -10.22
C LEU A 56 -2.41 -5.89 -8.93
N CYS A 57 -2.46 -5.10 -7.87
CA CYS A 57 -1.88 -5.47 -6.58
C CYS A 57 -2.49 -6.76 -6.01
N CYS A 58 -3.81 -6.93 -6.11
CA CYS A 58 -4.51 -8.12 -5.62
C CYS A 58 -4.13 -9.40 -6.38
N ALA A 59 -3.62 -9.28 -7.62
CA ALA A 59 -3.20 -10.41 -8.45
C ALA A 59 -1.74 -10.83 -8.22
N VAL A 60 -0.97 -10.06 -7.45
CA VAL A 60 0.46 -10.32 -7.19
C VAL A 60 0.62 -11.24 -5.98
N ASP A 61 1.43 -12.29 -6.16
CA ASP A 61 1.92 -13.14 -5.09
C ASP A 61 3.07 -12.44 -4.35
N LEU A 62 2.98 -12.35 -3.03
CA LEU A 62 3.95 -11.70 -2.16
C LEU A 62 4.84 -12.70 -1.41
N THR A 63 4.63 -14.01 -1.59
CA THR A 63 5.34 -15.05 -0.84
C THR A 63 6.82 -15.19 -1.24
N ASP A 64 7.23 -14.56 -2.34
CA ASP A 64 8.63 -14.47 -2.77
C ASP A 64 9.44 -13.43 -1.98
N LEU A 65 8.77 -12.52 -1.25
CA LEU A 65 9.44 -11.43 -0.57
C LEU A 65 10.19 -11.90 0.68
N PRO A 66 11.50 -11.57 0.80
CA PRO A 66 12.23 -11.82 2.03
C PRO A 66 11.74 -10.90 3.16
N ALA A 67 11.82 -11.40 4.39
CA ALA A 67 11.32 -10.73 5.59
C ALA A 67 11.91 -9.32 5.78
N GLU A 68 13.18 -9.10 5.42
CA GLU A 68 13.82 -7.79 5.53
C GLU A 68 13.21 -6.75 4.60
N ARG A 69 12.78 -7.16 3.39
CA ARG A 69 12.10 -6.25 2.45
C ARG A 69 10.69 -5.92 2.94
N ILE A 70 9.97 -6.90 3.49
CA ILE A 70 8.65 -6.70 4.09
C ILE A 70 8.77 -5.73 5.27
N TRP A 71 9.72 -5.98 6.17
CA TRP A 71 9.96 -5.13 7.34
C TRP A 71 10.30 -3.69 6.94
N GLY A 72 11.14 -3.50 5.92
CA GLY A 72 11.51 -2.16 5.46
C GLY A 72 10.33 -1.31 4.97
N GLU A 73 9.28 -1.90 4.41
CA GLU A 73 8.07 -1.17 4.03
C GLU A 73 7.11 -0.98 5.22
N LEU A 74 7.00 -1.98 6.10
CA LEU A 74 6.20 -1.88 7.32
C LEU A 74 6.73 -0.80 8.27
N GLU A 75 8.05 -0.73 8.45
CA GLU A 75 8.71 0.31 9.24
C GLU A 75 8.39 1.70 8.70
N LYS A 76 8.39 1.89 7.39
CA LYS A 76 8.01 3.17 6.77
C LYS A 76 6.54 3.51 6.99
N ILE A 77 5.64 2.53 6.91
CA ILE A 77 4.21 2.73 7.24
C ILE A 77 4.07 3.20 8.69
N LEU A 78 4.80 2.60 9.62
CA LEU A 78 4.71 2.90 11.05
C LEU A 78 5.37 4.22 11.43
N LEU A 79 6.55 4.51 10.90
CA LEU A 79 7.41 5.60 11.37
C LEU A 79 7.37 6.85 10.48
N ALA A 80 7.08 6.69 9.18
CA ALA A 80 7.09 7.80 8.24
C ALA A 80 5.68 8.30 7.86
N ALA A 81 4.62 7.52 8.10
CA ALA A 81 3.25 7.96 7.87
C ALA A 81 2.71 8.72 9.08
N ARG A 82 1.97 9.80 8.83
CA ARG A 82 1.25 10.53 9.89
C ARG A 82 0.12 9.69 10.48
N GLN A 83 -0.54 8.89 9.64
CA GLN A 83 -1.62 8.00 10.04
C GLN A 83 -1.35 6.58 9.51
N PRO A 84 -0.59 5.75 10.24
CA PRO A 84 -0.25 4.38 9.82
C PRO A 84 -1.47 3.51 9.49
N SER A 85 -2.62 3.77 10.13
CA SER A 85 -3.87 3.03 9.87
C SER A 85 -4.41 3.19 8.44
N ILE A 86 -3.99 4.20 7.68
CA ILE A 86 -4.25 4.25 6.23
C ILE A 86 -3.49 3.13 5.52
N GLY A 87 -2.22 2.92 5.86
CA GLY A 87 -1.38 1.87 5.27
C GLY A 87 -1.92 0.48 5.56
N PHE A 88 -2.29 0.20 6.81
CA PHE A 88 -2.88 -1.10 7.18
C PHE A 88 -4.22 -1.37 6.48
N ARG A 89 -5.08 -0.35 6.31
CA ARG A 89 -6.31 -0.49 5.52
C ARG A 89 -6.02 -0.78 4.05
N TRP A 90 -4.97 -0.21 3.48
CA TRP A 90 -4.54 -0.53 2.12
C TRP A 90 -3.93 -1.92 2.02
N LEU A 91 -3.06 -2.33 2.94
CA LEU A 91 -2.53 -3.69 2.99
C LEU A 91 -3.65 -4.74 3.00
N GLU A 92 -4.73 -4.47 3.75
CA GLU A 92 -5.93 -5.31 3.75
C GLU A 92 -6.62 -5.31 2.38
N ARG A 93 -6.95 -4.14 1.83
CA ARG A 93 -7.64 -4.01 0.53
C ARG A 93 -6.88 -4.60 -0.64
N LEU A 94 -5.55 -4.56 -0.60
CA LEU A 94 -4.66 -5.13 -1.60
C LEU A 94 -4.43 -6.63 -1.39
N GLY A 95 -5.01 -7.24 -0.36
CA GLY A 95 -4.85 -8.66 -0.03
C GLY A 95 -3.50 -9.03 0.60
N ALA A 96 -2.64 -8.05 0.87
CA ALA A 96 -1.29 -8.28 1.39
C ALA A 96 -1.31 -8.84 2.82
N THR A 97 -2.25 -8.39 3.66
CA THR A 97 -2.38 -8.88 5.05
C THR A 97 -2.61 -10.39 5.09
N ARG A 98 -3.44 -10.92 4.21
CA ARG A 98 -3.73 -12.37 4.16
C ARG A 98 -2.52 -13.20 3.74
N GLN A 99 -1.67 -12.67 2.85
CA GLN A 99 -0.51 -13.40 2.33
C GLN A 99 0.67 -13.35 3.31
N LEU A 100 0.90 -12.21 3.95
CA LEU A 100 2.11 -11.96 4.75
C LEU A 100 1.89 -12.04 6.26
N PHE A 101 0.68 -11.78 6.74
CA PHE A 101 0.35 -11.68 8.17
C PHE A 101 -0.97 -12.43 8.49
N PRO A 102 -1.05 -13.74 8.22
CA PRO A 102 -2.27 -14.52 8.43
C PRO A 102 -2.78 -14.46 9.88
N GLU A 103 -1.89 -14.26 10.85
CA GLU A 103 -2.24 -14.06 12.26
C GLU A 103 -2.99 -12.76 12.47
N LEU A 104 -2.61 -11.67 11.79
CA LEU A 104 -3.33 -10.40 11.88
C LEU A 104 -4.70 -10.48 11.20
N GLU A 105 -4.77 -11.18 10.07
CA GLU A 105 -6.04 -11.42 9.37
C GLU A 105 -7.03 -12.21 10.25
N ALA A 106 -6.54 -13.19 11.01
CA ALA A 106 -7.36 -13.99 11.91
C ALA A 106 -7.94 -13.19 13.09
N LEU A 107 -7.33 -12.07 13.47
CA LEU A 107 -7.83 -11.18 14.52
C LEU A 107 -8.95 -10.25 14.06
N ARG A 108 -9.25 -10.22 12.75
CA ARG A 108 -10.28 -9.35 12.21
C ARG A 108 -11.67 -9.74 12.70
N GLY A 109 -12.41 -8.77 13.24
CA GLY A 109 -13.77 -8.98 13.72
C GLY A 109 -13.85 -9.71 15.06
N VAL A 110 -12.71 -10.00 15.71
CA VAL A 110 -12.69 -10.47 17.10
C VAL A 110 -13.34 -9.40 17.97
N PRO A 111 -14.43 -9.74 18.70
CA PRO A 111 -15.12 -8.78 19.56
C PRO A 111 -14.15 -8.14 20.56
N GLN A 112 -14.20 -6.82 20.66
CA GLN A 112 -13.42 -6.08 21.65
C GLN A 112 -14.26 -5.98 22.93
N GLU A 113 -13.67 -6.35 24.06
CA GLU A 113 -14.35 -6.26 25.36
C GLU A 113 -14.55 -4.80 25.76
N LYS A 114 -15.80 -4.42 26.06
CA LYS A 114 -16.16 -3.03 26.38
C LYS A 114 -15.42 -2.46 27.60
N ASP A 115 -15.00 -3.33 28.52
CA ASP A 115 -14.27 -2.92 29.72
C ASP A 115 -12.84 -2.45 29.39
N TRP A 116 -12.24 -2.98 28.32
CA TRP A 116 -10.87 -2.68 27.88
C TRP A 116 -10.82 -1.80 26.62
N HIS A 117 -11.89 -1.80 25.82
CA HIS A 117 -12.07 -1.05 24.58
C HIS A 117 -13.44 -0.36 24.59
N PRO A 118 -13.56 0.78 25.28
CA PRO A 118 -14.84 1.46 25.49
C PRO A 118 -15.33 2.29 24.28
N GLU A 119 -14.52 2.43 23.23
CA GLU A 119 -14.86 3.14 21.98
C GLU A 119 -16.05 2.60 21.18
#